data_AF-A0A654DVT8-F1
#
_entry.id   AF-A0A654DVT8-F1
#
_cell.length_a   1.000
_cell.length_b   1.000
_cell.length_c   1.000
_cell.angle_alpha   90.00
_cell.angle_beta   90.00
_cell.angle_gamma   90.00
#
_symmetry.space_group_name_H-M   'P 1'
#
loop_
_entity.id
_entity.type
_entity.pdbx_description
1 polymer ?
#
loop_
_entity_poly.entity_id
_entity_poly.type
_entity_poly.pdbx_seq_one_letter_code
_entity_poly.pdbx_strand_id
1 'polypeptide(L)'
;MLQQTRSKTSYEELLSSVIENIKKQGYENIRADLSDYESPYQLIGQTKDVNFTPDVTATKNDGKAYFEISTKVDNPNDLINKWKLLETLATMKRGKFQIFVPHGHMKFTQELVKDYNINAEVRKI
;
A
#
# COMPACT_ATOMS: atom_id res chain seq x y z
N MET A 1 17.72 -10.70 -19.58
CA MET A 1 16.27 -10.51 -19.36
C MET A 1 15.69 -11.79 -18.78
N LEU A 2 15.46 -11.85 -17.47
CA LEU A 2 14.92 -13.02 -16.78
C LEU A 2 14.13 -12.57 -15.53
N GLN A 3 13.05 -11.79 -15.68
CA GLN A 3 12.15 -11.45 -14.55
C GLN A 3 10.71 -11.05 -14.98
N GLN A 4 10.05 -11.78 -15.88
CA GLN A 4 8.68 -11.39 -16.31
C GLN A 4 7.62 -12.49 -16.33
N THR A 5 7.79 -13.60 -15.60
CA THR A 5 6.71 -14.63 -15.57
C THR A 5 6.36 -15.14 -14.17
N ARG A 6 7.11 -14.80 -13.11
CA ARG A 6 6.72 -15.07 -11.72
C ARG A 6 6.02 -13.88 -11.03
N SER A 7 5.95 -12.73 -11.67
CA SER A 7 5.76 -11.44 -11.00
C SER A 7 4.31 -10.95 -10.91
N LYS A 8 3.39 -11.43 -11.77
CA LYS A 8 2.00 -10.95 -11.77
C LYS A 8 1.07 -11.81 -10.90
N THR A 9 1.01 -13.11 -11.14
CA THR A 9 0.17 -14.04 -10.37
C THR A 9 0.49 -14.02 -8.87
N SER A 10 1.78 -13.97 -8.51
CA SER A 10 2.19 -13.88 -7.11
C SER A 10 1.77 -12.57 -6.44
N TYR A 11 1.68 -11.46 -7.20
CA TYR A 11 1.25 -10.18 -6.64
C TYR A 11 -0.27 -10.13 -6.43
N GLU A 12 -1.04 -10.68 -7.37
CA GLU A 12 -2.50 -10.80 -7.25
C GLU A 12 -2.91 -11.65 -6.03
N GLU A 13 -2.12 -12.69 -5.70
CA GLU A 13 -2.30 -13.50 -4.49
C GLU A 13 -2.05 -12.70 -3.20
N LEU A 14 -1.02 -11.85 -3.19
CA LEU A 14 -0.74 -10.96 -2.06
C LEU A 14 -1.84 -9.91 -1.90
N LEU A 15 -2.31 -9.31 -3.01
CA LEU A 15 -3.45 -8.38 -3.00
C LEU A 15 -4.71 -9.05 -2.45
N SER A 16 -5.00 -10.27 -2.89
CA SER A 16 -6.15 -11.04 -2.38
C SER A 16 -6.05 -11.28 -0.88
N SER A 17 -4.87 -11.67 -0.39
CA SER A 17 -4.61 -11.87 1.05
C SER A 17 -4.76 -10.57 1.85
N VAL A 18 -4.28 -9.44 1.32
CA VAL A 18 -4.47 -8.11 1.91
C VAL A 18 -5.95 -7.75 1.98
N ILE A 19 -6.70 -7.97 0.89
CA ILE A 19 -8.13 -7.67 0.80
C ILE A 19 -8.92 -8.49 1.83
N GLU A 20 -8.64 -9.79 1.95
CA GLU A 20 -9.26 -10.63 2.98
C GLU A 20 -8.98 -10.12 4.40
N ASN A 21 -7.73 -9.75 4.67
CA ASN A 21 -7.32 -9.20 5.96
C ASN A 21 -8.07 -7.90 6.30
N ILE A 22 -8.25 -6.99 5.35
CA ILE A 22 -8.94 -5.71 5.60
C ILE A 22 -10.47 -5.89 5.64
N LYS A 23 -11.05 -6.82 4.88
CA LYS A 23 -12.48 -7.18 5.01
C LYS A 23 -12.79 -7.67 6.42
N LYS A 24 -11.96 -8.56 6.97
CA LYS A 24 -12.09 -9.05 8.37
C LYS A 24 -11.98 -7.92 9.41
N GLN A 25 -11.27 -6.85 9.08
CA GLN A 25 -11.18 -5.64 9.92
C GLN A 25 -12.39 -4.70 9.77
N GLY A 26 -13.36 -5.01 8.89
CA GLY A 26 -14.55 -4.19 8.65
C GLY A 26 -14.34 -3.03 7.68
N TYR A 27 -13.39 -3.14 6.75
CA TYR A 27 -13.25 -2.19 5.64
C TYR A 27 -14.18 -2.54 4.49
N GLU A 28 -14.73 -1.52 3.85
CA GLU A 28 -15.70 -1.59 2.74
C GLU A 28 -15.26 -0.69 1.57
N ASN A 29 -15.99 -0.72 0.45
CA ASN A 29 -15.68 0.04 -0.77
C ASN A 29 -14.22 -0.14 -1.23
N ILE A 30 -13.80 -1.41 -1.27
CA ILE A 30 -12.41 -1.81 -1.57
C ILE A 30 -12.13 -1.60 -3.05
N ARG A 31 -10.96 -1.03 -3.34
CA ARG A 31 -10.40 -0.86 -4.68
C ARG A 31 -9.01 -1.43 -4.74
N ALA A 32 -8.73 -2.22 -5.76
CA ALA A 32 -7.46 -2.90 -6.00
C ALA A 32 -7.33 -3.21 -7.49
N ASP A 33 -6.10 -3.38 -7.99
CA ASP A 33 -5.85 -3.80 -9.37
C ASP A 33 -6.05 -5.32 -9.53
N LEU A 34 -7.30 -5.76 -9.37
CA LEU A 34 -7.77 -7.14 -9.50
C LEU A 34 -9.07 -7.14 -10.31
N SER A 35 -9.36 -8.24 -11.02
CA SER A 35 -10.51 -8.34 -11.95
C SER A 35 -11.86 -7.99 -11.32
N ASP A 36 -12.03 -8.31 -10.04
CA ASP A 36 -13.31 -8.20 -9.33
C ASP A 36 -13.45 -6.87 -8.56
N TYR A 37 -12.52 -5.93 -8.76
CA TYR A 37 -12.47 -4.65 -8.03
C TYR A 37 -12.25 -3.48 -8.99
N GLU A 38 -12.73 -2.31 -8.61
CA GLU A 38 -12.32 -1.08 -9.28
C GLU A 38 -10.85 -0.78 -8.95
N SER A 39 -10.07 -0.34 -9.94
CA SER A 39 -8.69 0.08 -9.70
C SER A 39 -8.64 1.33 -8.80
N PRO A 40 -7.65 1.44 -7.89
CA PRO A 40 -7.43 2.66 -7.12
C PRO A 40 -7.16 3.87 -8.01
N TYR A 41 -7.61 5.04 -7.59
CA TYR A 41 -7.27 6.27 -8.30
C TYR A 41 -5.79 6.59 -8.15
N GLN A 42 -5.19 7.00 -9.25
CA GLN A 42 -3.87 7.59 -9.27
C GLN A 42 -3.86 8.90 -8.48
N LEU A 43 -2.85 9.07 -7.63
CA LEU A 43 -2.61 10.26 -6.85
C LEU A 43 -1.60 11.13 -7.59
N ILE A 44 -2.02 12.34 -7.94
CA ILE A 44 -1.20 13.32 -8.64
C ILE A 44 -0.66 14.31 -7.60
N GLY A 45 0.67 14.36 -7.44
CA GLY A 45 1.32 15.39 -6.63
C GLY A 45 1.26 16.75 -7.33
N GLN A 46 0.97 17.83 -6.59
CA GLN A 46 0.85 19.17 -7.18
C GLN A 46 2.19 19.76 -7.68
N THR A 47 3.33 19.26 -7.20
CA THR A 47 4.65 19.92 -7.38
C THR A 47 5.68 19.08 -8.13
N LYS A 48 5.37 17.83 -8.43
CA LYS A 48 6.21 16.91 -9.21
C LYS A 48 5.28 16.02 -10.01
N ASP A 49 5.58 15.79 -11.28
CA ASP A 49 4.91 14.81 -12.17
C ASP A 49 5.10 13.35 -11.70
N VAL A 50 5.09 13.12 -10.39
CA VAL A 50 5.21 11.82 -9.78
C VAL A 50 3.80 11.40 -9.38
N ASN A 51 3.29 10.46 -10.16
CA ASN A 51 1.99 9.88 -9.96
C ASN A 51 2.13 8.55 -9.24
N PHE A 52 1.39 8.37 -8.16
CA PHE A 52 1.40 7.13 -7.38
C PHE A 52 0.02 6.51 -7.33
N THR A 53 -0.08 5.21 -7.61
CA THR A 53 -1.31 4.45 -7.39
C THR A 53 -1.14 3.62 -6.12
N PRO A 54 -2.03 3.75 -5.12
CA PRO A 54 -2.02 2.86 -3.95
C PRO A 54 -2.31 1.41 -4.38
N ASP A 55 -1.78 0.43 -3.66
CA ASP A 55 -2.09 -0.98 -3.97
C ASP A 55 -3.55 -1.33 -3.67
N VAL A 56 -4.05 -0.87 -2.52
CA VAL A 56 -5.46 -1.01 -2.14
C VAL A 56 -5.95 0.27 -1.46
N THR A 57 -7.19 0.67 -1.73
CA THR A 57 -7.90 1.67 -0.92
C THR A 57 -9.21 1.11 -0.42
N ALA A 58 -9.66 1.55 0.76
CA ALA A 58 -10.95 1.18 1.30
C ALA A 58 -11.48 2.26 2.24
N THR A 59 -12.70 2.09 2.73
CA THR A 59 -13.35 2.98 3.69
C THR A 59 -13.77 2.25 4.95
N LYS A 60 -13.76 2.95 6.09
CA LYS A 60 -14.28 2.46 7.37
C LYS A 60 -14.68 3.65 8.24
N ASN A 61 -15.91 3.66 8.75
CA ASN A 61 -16.46 4.74 9.60
C ASN A 61 -16.21 6.14 9.02
N ASP A 62 -16.58 6.36 7.75
CA ASP A 62 -16.33 7.60 6.96
C ASP A 62 -14.85 7.97 6.72
N GLY A 63 -13.91 7.17 7.22
CA GLY A 63 -12.48 7.34 6.98
C GLY A 63 -12.03 6.63 5.71
N LYS A 64 -11.10 7.24 4.95
CA LYS A 64 -10.46 6.58 3.80
C LYS A 64 -9.09 6.04 4.16
N ALA A 65 -8.90 4.74 4.03
CA ALA A 65 -7.65 4.05 4.29
C ALA A 65 -6.92 3.69 2.99
N TYR A 66 -5.60 3.60 3.12
CA TYR A 66 -4.67 3.28 2.06
C TYR A 66 -3.78 2.12 2.53
N PHE A 67 -3.58 1.13 1.68
CA PHE A 67 -2.79 -0.05 1.99
C PHE A 67 -1.74 -0.29 0.92
N GLU A 68 -0.57 -0.72 1.35
CA GLU A 68 0.58 -1.03 0.49
C GLU A 68 1.18 -2.39 0.82
N ILE A 69 1.77 -3.06 -0.17
CA ILE A 69 2.55 -4.28 0.00
C ILE A 69 4.04 -3.92 -0.13
N SER A 70 4.79 -4.04 0.95
CA SER A 70 6.22 -3.70 0.95
C SER A 70 7.08 -4.87 0.48
N THR A 71 7.84 -4.65 -0.59
CA THR A 71 8.92 -5.53 -1.02
C THR A 71 10.24 -4.76 -1.00
N LYS A 72 11.34 -5.47 -0.72
CA LYS A 72 12.67 -4.83 -0.65
C LYS A 72 13.08 -4.34 -2.04
N VAL A 73 13.51 -3.09 -2.13
CA VAL A 73 14.05 -2.46 -3.33
C VAL A 73 15.40 -1.81 -3.02
N ASP A 74 16.26 -1.68 -4.04
CA ASP A 74 17.62 -1.14 -3.86
C ASP A 74 17.62 0.39 -3.64
N ASN A 75 16.72 1.12 -4.31
CA ASN A 75 16.56 2.56 -4.16
C ASN A 75 15.15 2.89 -3.64
N PRO A 76 14.95 3.01 -2.31
CA PRO A 76 13.62 3.14 -1.72
C PRO A 76 13.05 4.56 -1.74
N ASN A 77 13.72 5.55 -2.36
CA ASN A 77 13.30 6.95 -2.29
C ASN A 77 11.87 7.18 -2.80
N ASP A 78 11.49 6.55 -3.90
CA ASP A 78 10.13 6.68 -4.45
C ASP A 78 9.10 5.97 -3.57
N LEU A 79 9.45 4.83 -2.97
CA LEU A 79 8.62 4.12 -2.01
C LEU A 79 8.37 4.97 -0.76
N ILE A 80 9.41 5.62 -0.23
CA ILE A 80 9.33 6.53 0.91
C ILE A 80 8.43 7.73 0.58
N ASN A 81 8.60 8.34 -0.60
CA ASN A 81 7.79 9.48 -1.04
C ASN A 81 6.31 9.08 -1.20
N LYS A 82 6.05 7.92 -1.80
CA LYS A 82 4.70 7.34 -1.92
C LYS A 82 4.07 7.16 -0.53
N TRP A 83 4.78 6.50 0.39
CA TRP A 83 4.25 6.22 1.72
C TRP A 83 3.97 7.48 2.55
N LYS A 84 4.83 8.50 2.49
CA LYS A 84 4.57 9.80 3.14
C LYS A 84 3.31 10.47 2.59
N LEU A 85 3.11 10.43 1.27
CA LEU A 85 1.90 10.97 0.65
C LEU A 85 0.65 10.22 1.12
N LEU A 86 0.69 8.88 1.11
CA LEU A 86 -0.43 8.04 1.53
C LEU A 86 -0.78 8.23 3.01
N GLU A 87 0.23 8.34 3.87
CA GLU A 87 0.10 8.62 5.30
C GLU A 87 -0.55 9.99 5.55
N THR A 88 -0.09 11.02 4.85
CA THR A 88 -0.69 12.36 4.89
C THR A 88 -2.16 12.33 4.45
N LEU A 89 -2.46 11.68 3.31
CA LEU A 89 -3.82 11.57 2.78
C LEU A 89 -4.75 10.79 3.70
N ALA A 90 -4.28 9.67 4.26
CA ALA A 90 -5.03 8.88 5.23
C ALA A 90 -5.42 9.75 6.43
N THR A 91 -4.47 10.50 6.98
CA THR A 91 -4.69 11.40 8.12
C THR A 91 -5.73 12.48 7.78
N MET A 92 -5.57 13.15 6.64
CA MET A 92 -6.53 14.17 6.15
C MET A 92 -7.94 13.60 5.96
N LYS A 93 -8.04 12.31 5.61
CA LYS A 93 -9.31 11.60 5.37
C LYS A 93 -9.77 10.79 6.58
N ARG A 94 -9.25 11.05 7.79
CA ARG A 94 -9.62 10.37 9.05
C ARG A 94 -9.53 8.84 8.95
N GLY A 95 -8.65 8.33 8.09
CA GLY A 95 -8.43 6.90 7.89
C GLY A 95 -7.07 6.46 8.42
N LYS A 96 -6.57 5.36 7.85
CA LYS A 96 -5.32 4.71 8.25
C LYS A 96 -4.44 4.44 7.05
N PHE A 97 -3.14 4.53 7.26
CA PHE A 97 -2.15 4.00 6.33
C PHE A 97 -1.55 2.73 6.92
N GLN A 98 -1.62 1.63 6.18
CA GLN A 98 -1.15 0.33 6.65
C GLN A 98 -0.28 -0.33 5.59
N ILE A 99 0.85 -0.90 6.01
CA ILE A 99 1.78 -1.60 5.14
C ILE A 99 1.75 -3.09 5.50
N PHE A 100 1.37 -3.90 4.52
CA PHE A 100 1.44 -5.35 4.59
C PHE A 100 2.78 -5.84 4.07
N VAL A 101 3.38 -6.80 4.76
CA VAL A 101 4.76 -7.22 4.50
C VAL A 101 4.81 -8.73 4.27
N PRO A 102 5.17 -9.19 3.05
CA PRO A 102 5.45 -10.59 2.78
C PRO A 102 6.66 -11.10 3.58
N HIS A 103 6.83 -12.42 3.65
CA HIS A 103 7.94 -13.05 4.35
C HIS A 103 9.30 -12.52 3.88
N GLY A 104 10.24 -12.30 4.81
CA GLY A 104 11.60 -11.84 4.50
C GLY A 104 11.79 -10.31 4.35
N HIS A 105 10.72 -9.51 4.32
CA HIS A 105 10.81 -8.05 4.09
C HIS A 105 10.56 -7.18 5.32
N MET A 106 10.27 -7.78 6.49
CA MET A 106 9.88 -7.04 7.70
C MET A 106 10.92 -6.02 8.17
N LYS A 107 12.19 -6.43 8.27
CA LYS A 107 13.26 -5.55 8.75
C LYS A 107 13.41 -4.31 7.87
N PHE A 108 13.44 -4.51 6.54
CA PHE A 108 13.49 -3.43 5.56
C PHE A 108 12.34 -2.44 5.74
N THR A 109 11.10 -2.93 5.82
CA THR A 109 9.92 -2.07 6.00
C THR A 109 9.98 -1.29 7.31
N GLN A 110 10.32 -1.96 8.42
CA GLN A 110 10.38 -1.32 9.74
C GLN A 110 11.47 -0.25 9.82
N GLU A 111 12.64 -0.50 9.23
CA GLU A 111 13.72 0.49 9.14
C GLU A 111 13.26 1.72 8.36
N LEU A 112 12.65 1.56 7.17
CA LEU A 112 12.14 2.69 6.39
C LEU A 112 11.06 3.49 7.13
N VAL A 113 10.09 2.81 7.74
CA VAL A 113 9.01 3.47 8.48
C VAL A 113 9.58 4.28 9.65
N LYS A 114 10.56 3.73 10.36
CA LYS A 114 11.22 4.38 11.51
C LYS A 114 12.11 5.54 11.08
N ASP A 115 13.04 5.30 10.16
CA ASP A 115 14.09 6.26 9.78
C ASP A 115 13.50 7.51 9.10
N TYR A 116 12.35 7.36 8.43
CA TYR A 116 11.67 8.45 7.74
C TYR A 116 10.43 8.98 8.47
N ASN A 117 10.19 8.53 9.72
CA ASN A 117 9.07 8.93 10.58
C ASN A 117 7.70 8.86 9.88
N ILE A 118 7.41 7.72 9.26
CA ILE A 118 6.15 7.48 8.55
C ILE A 118 5.16 6.85 9.53
N ASN A 119 4.00 7.47 9.75
CA ASN A 119 2.96 6.89 10.60
C ASN A 119 2.17 5.79 9.85
N ALA A 120 2.70 4.57 9.86
CA ALA A 120 2.10 3.41 9.21
C ALA A 120 1.89 2.25 10.19
N GLU A 121 0.75 1.57 10.09
CA GLU A 121 0.56 0.28 10.74
C GLU A 121 1.27 -0.82 9.92
N VAL A 122 2.37 -1.39 10.41
CA VAL A 122 3.09 -2.46 9.72
C VAL A 122 2.59 -3.82 10.18
N ARG A 123 2.11 -4.66 9.26
CA ARG A 123 1.62 -6.03 9.55
C ARG A 123 2.18 -7.05 8.57
N LYS A 124 2.30 -8.30 9.03
CA LYS A 124 2.54 -9.43 8.13
C LYS A 124 1.25 -9.71 7.34
N ILE A 125 1.40 -10.22 6.12
CA ILE A 125 0.29 -10.77 5.33
C ILE A 125 -0.17 -12.09 5.95
#